data_AF-G5JCI6-F1
#
_entry.id   AF-G5JCI6-F1
#
_cell.length_a   1.000
_cell.length_b   1.000
_cell.length_c   1.000
_cell.angle_alpha   90.00
_cell.angle_beta   90.00
_cell.angle_gamma   90.00
#
_symmetry.space_group_name_H-M   'P 1'
#
loop_
_entity.id
_entity.type
_entity.pdbx_description
1 polymer ?
#
loop_
_entity_poly.entity_id
_entity_poly.type
_entity_poly.pdbx_seq_one_letter_code
_entity_poly.pdbx_strand_id
1 'polypeptide(L)'
;MDLQAAIISQSPPEYRETIKELFAEVITYQVGLTDAAYESLPDGKFKITLEIEAQKRYTRELGRQEITELDIPLTIALSDEAGNTIYRKKHDISQQKATLELIVDQLPTNATVDPDYVLPSAFVQDNVKRLQEKKPES
;
A
#
# COMPACT_ATOMS: atom_id res chain seq x y z
N MET A 1 3.95 32.94 -19.29
CA MET A 1 5.07 32.02 -18.99
C MET A 1 4.48 30.75 -18.45
N ASP A 2 4.98 29.61 -18.91
CA ASP A 2 4.70 28.31 -18.32
C ASP A 2 5.44 28.18 -16.96
N LEU A 3 4.75 27.66 -15.94
CA LEU A 3 5.23 27.57 -14.56
C LEU A 3 6.46 26.65 -14.46
N GLN A 4 6.44 25.53 -15.18
CA GLN A 4 7.57 24.60 -15.24
C GLN A 4 8.81 25.30 -15.80
N ALA A 5 8.66 26.03 -16.92
CA ALA A 5 9.75 26.79 -17.53
C ALA A 5 10.32 27.88 -16.60
N ALA A 6 9.47 28.56 -15.84
CA ALA A 6 9.91 29.57 -14.87
C ALA A 6 10.75 28.96 -13.74
N ILE A 7 10.34 27.78 -13.23
CA ILE A 7 11.08 27.06 -12.18
C ILE A 7 12.41 26.51 -12.71
N ILE A 8 12.43 25.92 -13.92
CA ILE A 8 13.66 25.43 -14.57
C ILE A 8 14.68 26.57 -14.76
N SER A 9 14.23 27.77 -15.14
CA SER A 9 15.09 28.94 -15.34
C SER A 9 15.76 29.43 -14.06
N GLN A 10 15.18 29.17 -12.89
CA GLN A 10 15.73 29.58 -11.59
C GLN A 10 16.47 28.44 -10.88
N SER A 11 16.52 27.26 -11.50
CA SER A 11 17.08 26.06 -10.87
C SER A 11 18.48 25.71 -11.41
N PRO A 12 19.41 25.28 -10.53
CA PRO A 12 20.67 24.66 -10.92
C PRO A 12 20.46 23.52 -11.94
N PRO A 13 21.40 23.30 -12.88
CA PRO A 13 21.27 22.30 -13.94
C PRO A 13 20.94 20.88 -13.45
N GLU A 14 21.47 20.51 -12.29
CA GLU A 14 21.28 19.20 -11.65
C GLU A 14 19.82 18.89 -11.28
N TYR A 15 18.98 19.90 -11.05
CA TYR A 15 17.57 19.70 -10.66
C TYR A 15 16.58 19.76 -11.83
N ARG A 16 17.04 20.13 -13.03
CA ARG A 16 16.14 20.43 -14.15
C ARG A 16 15.39 19.21 -14.68
N GLU A 17 16.02 18.04 -14.69
CA GLU A 17 15.35 16.80 -15.10
C GLU A 17 14.33 16.36 -14.05
N THR A 18 14.66 16.41 -12.76
CA THR A 18 13.69 16.16 -11.68
C THR A 18 12.49 17.12 -11.73
N ILE A 19 12.73 18.41 -12.03
CA ILE A 19 11.65 19.38 -12.22
C ILE A 19 10.80 19.03 -13.44
N LYS A 20 11.38 18.51 -14.53
CA LYS A 20 10.61 18.03 -15.67
C LYS A 20 9.76 16.82 -15.30
N GLU A 21 10.35 15.82 -14.65
CA GLU A 21 9.67 14.61 -14.20
C GLU A 21 8.50 14.92 -13.27
N LEU A 22 8.68 15.79 -12.28
CA LEU A 22 7.63 16.21 -11.34
C LEU A 22 6.43 16.87 -12.03
N PHE A 23 6.64 17.46 -13.20
CA PHE A 23 5.58 18.10 -14.01
C PHE A 23 5.09 17.21 -15.16
N ALA A 24 5.83 16.16 -15.53
CA ALA A 24 5.55 15.29 -16.66
C ALA A 24 4.93 13.94 -16.25
N GLU A 25 5.22 13.46 -15.04
CA GLU A 25 4.82 12.13 -14.58
C GLU A 25 3.85 12.23 -13.40
N VAL A 26 2.64 11.70 -13.59
CA VAL A 26 1.72 11.48 -12.47
C VAL A 26 1.96 10.07 -11.95
N ILE A 27 2.66 9.98 -10.82
CA ILE A 27 2.84 8.72 -10.10
C ILE A 27 1.63 8.51 -9.20
N THR A 28 0.92 7.41 -9.43
CA THR A 28 -0.11 6.93 -8.50
C THR A 28 0.35 5.60 -7.90
N TYR A 29 -0.07 5.35 -6.68
CA TYR A 29 0.21 4.10 -6.00
C TYR A 29 -1.05 3.24 -6.06
N GLN A 30 -0.86 1.93 -6.22
CA GLN A 30 -1.91 0.96 -5.99
C GLN A 30 -1.42 0.06 -4.87
N VAL A 31 -1.99 0.30 -3.69
CA VAL A 31 -1.72 -0.44 -2.48
C VAL A 31 -3.06 -0.92 -1.95
N GLY A 32 -3.18 -2.20 -1.65
CA GLY A 32 -4.45 -2.77 -1.25
C GLY A 32 -4.33 -4.19 -0.72
N LEU A 33 -5.41 -4.67 -0.12
CA LEU A 33 -5.55 -6.04 0.35
C LEU A 33 -6.42 -6.82 -0.64
N THR A 34 -5.81 -7.76 -1.36
CA THR A 34 -6.56 -8.68 -2.24
C THR A 34 -7.23 -9.77 -1.44
N ASP A 35 -6.68 -10.16 -0.29
CA ASP A 35 -7.31 -11.06 0.67
C ASP A 35 -6.85 -10.81 2.11
N ALA A 36 -7.71 -11.18 3.06
CA ALA A 36 -7.44 -11.08 4.48
C ALA A 36 -8.16 -12.21 5.22
N ALA A 37 -7.38 -13.18 5.68
CA ALA A 37 -7.90 -14.37 6.35
C ALA A 37 -7.31 -14.52 7.76
N TYR A 38 -8.05 -15.19 8.64
CA TYR A 38 -7.55 -15.63 9.94
C TYR A 38 -7.76 -17.11 10.18
N GLU A 39 -6.90 -17.69 11.01
CA GLU A 39 -6.98 -19.06 11.52
C GLU A 39 -6.76 -19.03 13.03
N SER A 40 -7.63 -19.71 13.79
CA SER A 40 -7.47 -19.86 15.24
C SER A 40 -6.41 -20.92 15.53
N LEU A 41 -5.40 -20.57 16.32
CA LEU A 41 -4.32 -21.47 16.70
C LEU A 41 -4.64 -22.22 18.01
N PRO A 42 -4.07 -23.42 18.25
CA PRO A 42 -4.35 -24.21 19.46
C PRO A 42 -3.95 -23.53 20.78
N ASP A 43 -3.04 -22.55 20.72
CA ASP A 43 -2.56 -21.78 21.87
C ASP A 43 -3.45 -20.56 22.21
N GLY A 44 -4.59 -20.40 21.51
CA GLY A 44 -5.52 -19.29 21.69
C GLY A 44 -5.14 -18.02 20.93
N LYS A 45 -4.06 -18.05 20.13
CA LYS A 45 -3.68 -16.95 19.24
C LYS A 45 -4.36 -17.09 17.88
N PHE A 46 -4.22 -16.07 17.05
CA PHE A 46 -4.75 -16.04 15.69
C PHE A 46 -3.62 -15.84 14.69
N LYS A 47 -3.53 -16.72 13.70
CA LYS A 47 -2.68 -16.52 12.52
C LYS A 47 -3.48 -15.71 11.50
N ILE A 48 -2.96 -14.56 11.13
CA ILE A 48 -3.53 -13.67 10.12
C ILE A 48 -2.70 -13.83 8.85
N THR A 49 -3.36 -14.07 7.73
CA THR A 49 -2.75 -14.13 6.40
C THR A 49 -3.34 -13.01 5.56
N LEU A 50 -2.49 -12.10 5.11
CA LEU A 50 -2.85 -10.98 4.25
C LEU A 50 -2.24 -11.18 2.88
N GLU A 51 -3.04 -11.08 1.84
CA GLU A 51 -2.54 -10.92 0.47
C GLU A 51 -2.59 -9.44 0.10
N ILE A 52 -1.42 -8.90 -0.21
CA ILE A 52 -1.21 -7.47 -0.43
C ILE A 52 -0.82 -7.28 -1.89
N GLU A 53 -1.49 -6.33 -2.54
CA GLU A 53 -1.04 -5.78 -3.83
C GLU A 53 -0.36 -4.43 -3.58
N ALA A 54 0.83 -4.24 -4.13
CA ALA A 54 1.65 -3.07 -3.90
C ALA A 54 2.48 -2.71 -5.14
N GLN A 55 2.10 -1.65 -5.85
CA GLN A 55 2.79 -1.24 -7.06
C GLN A 55 2.74 0.28 -7.29
N LYS A 56 3.75 0.79 -8.00
CA LYS A 56 3.76 2.15 -8.52
C LYS A 56 3.23 2.14 -9.96
N ARG A 57 2.40 3.11 -10.30
CA ARG A 57 1.87 3.32 -11.66
C ARG A 57 2.32 4.69 -12.17
N TYR A 58 3.17 4.69 -13.18
CA TYR A 58 3.56 5.89 -13.89
C TYR A 58 2.55 6.13 -15.01
N THR A 59 1.88 7.27 -15.00
CA THR A 59 1.12 7.72 -16.17
C THR A 59 2.03 8.62 -17.00
N ARG A 60 2.47 8.09 -18.15
CA ARG A 60 3.30 8.80 -19.13
C ARG A 60 2.43 9.55 -20.15
N GLU A 61 3.09 10.24 -21.07
CA GLU A 61 2.47 10.89 -22.23
C GLU A 61 1.50 9.96 -22.97
N LEU A 62 0.40 10.52 -23.48
CA LEU A 62 -0.71 9.80 -24.12
C LEU A 62 -1.43 8.76 -23.22
N GLY A 63 -1.24 8.80 -21.90
CA GLY A 63 -1.97 7.94 -20.96
C GLY A 63 -1.42 6.51 -20.87
N ARG A 64 -0.20 6.26 -21.38
CA ARG A 64 0.47 4.97 -21.20
C ARG A 64 0.80 4.77 -19.73
N GLN A 65 0.47 3.58 -19.21
CA GLN A 65 0.74 3.23 -17.82
C GLN A 65 1.88 2.22 -17.74
N GLU A 66 2.89 2.54 -16.94
CA GLU A 66 3.97 1.61 -16.59
C GLU A 66 3.86 1.21 -15.12
N ILE A 67 3.96 -0.09 -14.85
CA ILE A 67 3.87 -0.65 -13.50
C ILE A 67 5.28 -1.03 -13.05
N THR A 68 5.67 -0.58 -11.86
CA THR A 68 6.92 -0.99 -11.22
C THR A 68 6.67 -1.47 -9.80
N GLU A 69 7.67 -2.16 -9.25
CA GLU A 69 7.68 -2.56 -7.84
C GLU A 69 7.63 -1.34 -6.92
N LEU A 70 7.05 -1.54 -5.74
CA LEU A 70 7.07 -0.58 -4.65
C LEU A 70 8.38 -0.75 -3.87
N ASP A 71 9.10 0.35 -3.65
CA ASP A 71 10.37 0.41 -2.91
C ASP A 71 10.23 1.16 -1.57
N ILE A 72 8.99 1.36 -1.11
CA ILE A 72 8.65 2.09 0.11
C ILE A 72 8.04 1.11 1.11
N PRO A 73 8.46 1.14 2.39
CA PRO A 73 7.84 0.30 3.42
C PRO A 73 6.36 0.67 3.61
N LEU A 74 5.49 -0.33 3.58
CA LEU A 74 4.05 -0.16 3.81
C LEU A 74 3.71 -0.30 5.29
N THR A 75 2.97 0.67 5.82
CA THR A 75 2.39 0.54 7.16
C THR A 75 1.17 -0.38 7.08
N ILE A 76 1.16 -1.43 7.88
CA ILE A 76 0.06 -2.38 7.98
C ILE A 76 -0.48 -2.30 9.40
N ALA A 77 -1.80 -2.18 9.51
CA ALA A 77 -2.51 -2.14 10.78
C ALA A 77 -3.61 -3.20 10.83
N LEU A 78 -3.85 -3.73 12.03
CA LEU A 78 -4.98 -4.60 12.34
C LEU A 78 -5.81 -3.94 13.43
N SER A 79 -7.13 -3.96 13.30
CA SER A 79 -8.04 -3.37 14.29
C SER A 79 -9.19 -4.30 14.65
N ASP A 80 -9.75 -4.11 15.85
CA ASP A 80 -11.01 -4.74 16.24
C ASP A 80 -12.23 -4.04 15.62
N GLU A 81 -13.42 -4.52 15.97
CA GLU A 81 -14.70 -3.96 15.52
C GLU A 81 -14.96 -2.54 16.06
N ALA A 82 -14.40 -2.20 17.23
CA ALA A 82 -14.49 -0.87 17.81
C ALA A 82 -13.46 0.12 17.22
N GLY A 83 -12.55 -0.36 16.36
CA GLY A 83 -11.48 0.45 15.76
C GLY A 83 -10.22 0.57 16.61
N ASN A 84 -10.09 -0.19 17.70
CA ASN A 84 -8.85 -0.20 18.47
C ASN A 84 -7.76 -0.92 17.68
N THR A 85 -6.56 -0.34 17.69
CA THR A 85 -5.41 -0.93 17.00
C THR A 85 -4.84 -2.11 17.79
N ILE A 86 -4.85 -3.29 17.19
CA ILE A 86 -4.24 -4.53 17.73
C ILE A 86 -2.78 -4.64 17.26
N TYR A 87 -2.52 -4.26 16.01
CA TYR A 87 -1.20 -4.32 15.40
C TYR A 87 -0.99 -3.09 14.53
N ARG A 88 0.23 -2.56 14.51
CA ARG A 88 0.65 -1.53 13.55
C ARG A 88 2.16 -1.57 13.35
N LYS A 89 2.61 -1.88 12.13
CA LYS A 89 4.05 -1.89 11.81
C LYS A 89 4.29 -1.62 10.33
N LYS A 90 5.49 -1.13 10.02
CA LYS A 90 5.98 -1.04 8.65
C LYS A 90 6.56 -2.37 8.19
N HIS A 91 6.24 -2.76 6.97
CA HIS A 91 6.74 -3.96 6.29
C HIS A 91 7.33 -3.58 4.94
N ASP A 92 8.49 -4.13 4.62
CA ASP A 92 9.07 -4.00 3.29
C ASP A 92 8.34 -4.98 2.36
N ILE A 93 7.60 -4.44 1.39
CA ILE A 93 6.86 -5.21 0.38
C ILE A 93 7.49 -4.92 -0.97
N SER A 94 8.44 -5.76 -1.36
CA SER A 94 9.20 -5.58 -2.60
C SER A 94 8.54 -6.22 -3.83
N GLN A 95 7.49 -7.00 -3.65
CA GLN A 95 6.79 -7.71 -4.72
C GLN A 95 5.44 -7.05 -4.99
N GLN A 96 5.02 -7.03 -6.26
CA GLN A 96 3.70 -6.53 -6.65
C GLN A 96 2.55 -7.24 -5.93
N LYS A 97 2.72 -8.54 -5.67
CA LYS A 97 1.83 -9.35 -4.85
C LYS A 97 2.65 -10.02 -3.76
N ALA A 98 2.28 -9.81 -2.51
CA ALA A 98 2.99 -10.37 -1.37
C ALA A 98 2.01 -10.99 -0.37
N THR A 99 2.43 -12.08 0.26
CA THR A 99 1.70 -12.67 1.38
C THR A 99 2.41 -12.32 2.67
N LEU A 100 1.68 -11.70 3.61
CA LEU A 100 2.18 -11.41 4.95
C LEU A 100 1.43 -12.25 5.98
N GLU A 101 2.18 -12.97 6.80
CA GLU A 101 1.64 -13.74 7.91
C GLU A 101 1.99 -13.08 9.25
N LEU A 102 1.00 -12.91 10.11
CA LEU A 102 1.13 -12.29 11.42
C LEU A 102 0.49 -13.21 12.47
N ILE A 103 1.03 -13.22 13.69
CA ILE A 103 0.42 -13.89 14.84
C ILE A 103 0.04 -12.83 15.85
N VAL A 104 -1.22 -12.82 16.28
CA VAL A 104 -1.76 -11.87 17.25
C VAL A 104 -2.53 -12.59 18.35
N ASP A 105 -2.53 -12.00 19.55
CA ASP A 105 -3.18 -12.56 20.74
C ASP A 105 -4.70 -12.27 20.78
N GLN A 106 -5.20 -11.41 19.89
CA GLN A 106 -6.60 -11.02 19.79
C GLN A 106 -7.06 -11.09 18.34
N LEU A 107 -8.27 -11.61 18.11
CA LEU A 107 -8.88 -11.67 16.78
C LEU A 107 -9.13 -10.25 16.23
N PRO A 108 -8.47 -9.85 15.13
CA PRO A 108 -8.77 -8.61 14.46
C PRO A 108 -9.99 -8.78 13.54
N THR A 109 -10.75 -7.70 13.41
CA THR A 109 -11.90 -7.64 12.49
C THR A 109 -11.49 -7.07 11.15
N ASN A 110 -10.59 -6.08 11.13
CA ASN A 110 -10.16 -5.42 9.91
C ASN A 110 -8.63 -5.38 9.80
N ALA A 111 -8.14 -5.45 8.56
CA ALA A 111 -6.79 -5.16 8.18
C ALA A 111 -6.75 -3.91 7.31
N THR A 112 -5.72 -3.10 7.46
CA THR A 112 -5.53 -1.86 6.71
C THR A 112 -4.10 -1.73 6.24
N VAL A 113 -3.91 -1.46 4.95
CA VAL A 113 -2.65 -1.00 4.39
C VAL A 113 -2.68 0.52 4.25
N ASP A 114 -1.59 1.18 4.63
CA ASP A 114 -1.45 2.64 4.64
C ASP A 114 -2.61 3.36 5.37
N PRO A 115 -2.77 3.15 6.69
CA PRO A 115 -3.90 3.67 7.47
C PRO A 115 -3.95 5.20 7.56
N ASP A 116 -2.83 5.88 7.34
CA ASP A 116 -2.75 7.35 7.37
C ASP A 116 -2.84 7.98 5.97
N TYR A 117 -3.09 7.17 4.93
CA TYR A 117 -3.17 7.59 3.53
C TYR A 117 -1.93 8.40 3.09
N VAL A 118 -0.74 7.95 3.50
CA VAL A 118 0.53 8.61 3.16
C VAL A 118 0.82 8.48 1.66
N LEU A 119 0.38 7.39 1.03
CA LEU A 119 0.54 7.15 -0.38
C LEU A 119 -0.71 7.63 -1.14
N PRO A 120 -0.55 8.43 -2.21
CA PRO A 120 -1.67 8.81 -3.07
C PRO A 120 -2.16 7.58 -3.85
N SER A 121 -3.07 6.83 -3.22
CA SER A 121 -3.70 5.63 -3.76
C SER A 121 -4.86 6.00 -4.67
N ALA A 122 -4.90 5.42 -5.86
CA ALA A 122 -6.04 5.58 -6.78
C ALA A 122 -7.31 4.89 -6.25
N PHE A 123 -7.16 3.86 -5.41
CA PHE A 123 -8.24 3.01 -4.94
C PHE A 123 -8.19 2.86 -3.41
N VAL A 124 -8.49 3.96 -2.71
CA VAL A 124 -8.46 4.03 -1.24
C VAL A 124 -9.34 2.97 -0.57
N GLN A 125 -10.41 2.55 -1.23
CA GLN A 125 -11.31 1.49 -0.72
C GLN A 125 -10.62 0.12 -0.61
N ASP A 126 -9.59 -0.13 -1.42
CA ASP A 126 -8.87 -1.42 -1.41
C ASP A 126 -7.86 -1.49 -0.26
N ASN A 127 -7.59 -0.35 0.40
CA ASN A 127 -6.68 -0.28 1.54
C ASN A 127 -7.20 -1.04 2.76
N VAL A 128 -8.52 -1.24 2.89
CA VAL A 128 -9.14 -1.82 4.08
C VAL A 128 -9.88 -3.09 3.70
N LYS A 129 -9.67 -4.18 4.45
CA LYS A 129 -10.43 -5.43 4.27
C LYS A 129 -10.84 -6.02 5.61
N ARG A 130 -12.07 -6.51 5.67
CA ARG A 130 -12.56 -7.31 6.80
C ARG A 130 -11.96 -8.70 6.72
N LEU A 131 -11.44 -9.21 7.84
CA LEU A 131 -10.88 -10.55 7.90
C LEU A 131 -12.01 -11.58 7.81
N GLN A 132 -11.73 -12.66 7.09
CA GLN A 132 -12.61 -13.82 6.98
C GLN A 132 -11.93 -15.04 7.61
N GLU A 133 -12.72 -15.94 8.18
CA GLU A 133 -12.17 -17.21 8.64
C GLU A 133 -11.67 -17.99 7.43
N LYS A 134 -10.43 -18.49 7.50
CA LYS A 134 -9.86 -19.30 6.43
C LYS A 134 -10.69 -20.57 6.31
N LYS A 135 -11.48 -20.68 5.23
CA LYS A 135 -12.24 -21.89 4.94
C LYS A 135 -11.25 -23.03 4.66
N PRO A 136 -11.42 -24.22 5.24
CA PRO A 136 -10.63 -25.37 4.83
C PRO A 136 -10.85 -25.61 3.33
N GLU A 137 -9.76 -25.77 2.59
CA GLU A 137 -9.85 -26.21 1.19
C GLU A 137 -10.58 -27.56 1.17
N SER A 138 -11.62 -27.62 0.35
CA SER A 138 -12.57 -28.74 0.30
C SER A 138 -12.11 -29.87 -0.62
#